data_AF-A0AA88LKA7-F1
#
_entry.id   AF-A0AA88LKA7-F1
#
_cell.length_a   1.000
_cell.length_b   1.000
_cell.length_c   1.000
_cell.angle_alpha   90.00
_cell.angle_beta   90.00
_cell.angle_gamma   90.00
#
_symmetry.space_group_name_H-M   'P 1'
#
loop_
_entity.id
_entity.type
_entity.pdbx_description
1 polymer ?
#
loop_
_entity_poly.entity_id
_entity_poly.type
_entity_poly.pdbx_seq_one_letter_code
_entity_poly.pdbx_strand_id
1 'polypeptide(L)'
;MEFFILFALVIIASAENKTTVLPPTTVTSEAPPNITSTSTAFTTTTVKPNTTTTIQPSTTVTPAPTSTNAPIPPGPPQPVAGYWVVHDEHANITCIVARFSAAFKVPYIKTDGQAGNGSVVLNQNATATGTCGEVEQTLTLKWYQVAEGIQAPKPNILTFTFTKNISNDIYYAKSIELMAYPDLIYFPNATTPDYIESVLSDSYLDFFPAHLNNSYACRSEQIFNMPQVNTGYQTHGSITGMQIQAFRNTGDEEFGASENCSGDTATSDIVPIAVGCALAALVVIVLIAYLVGRSRSASRQRGYQSV
;
A
#
# COMPACT_ATOMS: atom_id res chain seq x y z
N MET A 1 14.41 -14.65 56.19
CA MET A 1 13.09 -15.28 55.98
C MET A 1 12.44 -14.62 54.77
N GLU A 2 12.21 -15.24 53.63
CA GLU A 2 12.61 -16.51 53.01
C GLU A 2 11.95 -16.38 51.62
N PHE A 3 12.75 -16.26 50.56
CA PHE A 3 12.29 -16.19 49.17
C PHE A 3 11.98 -17.63 48.73
N PHE A 4 10.75 -17.94 48.32
CA PHE A 4 10.44 -19.18 47.61
C PHE A 4 9.91 -18.89 46.22
N ILE A 5 10.79 -19.06 45.24
CA ILE A 5 10.52 -19.12 43.80
C ILE A 5 10.19 -20.57 43.48
N LEU A 6 8.96 -20.86 43.03
CA LEU A 6 8.62 -22.14 42.40
C LEU A 6 8.99 -22.08 40.91
N PHE A 7 10.04 -22.80 40.54
CA PHE A 7 10.31 -23.19 39.15
C PHE A 7 9.53 -24.48 38.85
N ALA A 8 8.58 -24.42 37.92
CA ALA A 8 7.95 -25.60 37.33
C ALA A 8 8.71 -25.97 36.05
N LEU A 9 9.30 -27.17 36.05
CA LEU A 9 9.91 -27.83 34.89
C LEU A 9 8.81 -28.34 33.96
N VAL A 10 8.77 -27.86 32.71
CA VAL A 10 8.01 -28.47 31.61
C VAL A 10 9.00 -29.22 30.72
N ILE A 11 8.86 -30.54 30.68
CA ILE A 11 9.61 -31.44 29.80
C ILE A 11 8.91 -31.44 28.44
N ILE A 12 9.57 -30.94 27.40
CA ILE A 12 9.12 -31.08 26.01
C ILE A 12 9.87 -32.25 25.38
N ALA A 13 9.14 -33.33 25.09
CA ALA A 13 9.62 -34.42 24.26
C ALA A 13 9.53 -34.01 22.79
N SER A 14 10.68 -33.87 22.12
CA SER A 14 10.77 -33.66 20.68
C SER A 14 10.83 -35.01 19.98
N ALA A 15 9.78 -35.36 19.24
CA ALA A 15 9.79 -36.51 18.32
C ALA A 15 10.38 -36.07 16.97
N GLU A 16 11.50 -36.68 16.62
CA GLU A 16 12.27 -36.47 15.39
C GLU A 16 11.59 -37.24 14.25
N ASN A 17 11.02 -36.55 13.25
CA ASN A 17 10.51 -37.20 12.05
C ASN A 17 11.51 -37.06 10.89
N LYS A 18 12.12 -38.20 10.57
CA LYS A 18 13.18 -38.38 9.58
C LYS A 18 12.55 -38.53 8.19
N THR A 19 12.63 -37.51 7.34
CA THR A 19 12.22 -37.62 5.94
C THR A 19 13.44 -37.72 5.03
N THR A 20 13.56 -38.89 4.41
CA THR A 20 14.54 -39.27 3.40
C THR A 20 14.30 -38.49 2.10
N VAL A 21 15.28 -37.70 1.67
CA VAL A 21 15.29 -37.02 0.35
C VAL A 21 16.11 -37.85 -0.63
N LEU A 22 15.50 -38.25 -1.75
CA LEU A 22 16.17 -38.87 -2.90
C LEU A 22 16.82 -37.79 -3.80
N PRO A 23 17.94 -38.11 -4.49
CA PRO A 23 18.76 -37.16 -5.25
C PRO A 23 18.14 -36.71 -6.60
N PRO A 24 18.64 -35.61 -7.19
CA PRO A 24 17.99 -34.89 -8.28
C PRO A 24 18.17 -35.58 -9.64
N THR A 25 17.14 -35.54 -10.48
CA THR A 25 17.24 -35.95 -11.88
C THR A 25 17.55 -34.74 -12.76
N THR A 26 18.72 -34.79 -13.37
CA THR A 26 19.25 -33.86 -14.38
C THR A 26 18.48 -34.00 -15.69
N VAL A 27 18.04 -32.88 -16.28
CA VAL A 27 17.68 -32.82 -17.71
C VAL A 27 18.44 -31.68 -18.37
N THR A 28 19.03 -32.05 -19.50
CA THR A 28 20.07 -31.38 -20.26
C THR A 28 19.47 -30.49 -21.35
N SER A 29 19.94 -29.24 -21.38
CA SER A 29 20.25 -28.39 -22.54
C SER A 29 19.61 -28.69 -23.90
N GLU A 30 18.85 -27.71 -24.43
CA GLU A 30 18.95 -27.31 -25.84
C GLU A 30 18.56 -25.84 -26.06
N ALA A 31 19.38 -25.11 -26.79
CA ALA A 31 19.15 -23.80 -27.38
C ALA A 31 19.93 -23.74 -28.71
N PRO A 32 19.70 -22.78 -29.61
CA PRO A 32 18.45 -22.17 -30.11
C PRO A 32 18.38 -22.27 -31.66
N PRO A 33 17.43 -21.58 -32.34
CA PRO A 33 17.91 -20.76 -33.46
C PRO A 33 17.24 -19.37 -33.59
N ASN A 34 18.13 -18.37 -33.60
CA ASN A 34 18.29 -17.30 -34.59
C ASN A 34 17.03 -16.68 -35.25
N ILE A 35 16.71 -15.43 -34.87
CA ILE A 35 15.86 -14.54 -35.68
C ILE A 35 16.56 -13.20 -35.90
N THR A 36 16.71 -12.91 -37.18
CA THR A 36 17.28 -11.75 -37.87
C THR A 36 16.72 -10.40 -37.40
N SER A 37 17.61 -9.48 -37.03
CA SER A 37 17.28 -8.07 -36.78
C SER A 37 17.32 -7.28 -38.09
N THR A 38 16.19 -6.67 -38.48
CA THR A 38 16.13 -5.72 -39.59
C THR A 38 16.16 -4.30 -39.05
N SER A 39 17.24 -3.60 -39.38
CA SER A 39 17.49 -2.17 -39.12
C SER A 39 16.63 -1.30 -40.03
N THR A 40 15.94 -0.30 -39.48
CA THR A 40 15.31 0.75 -40.27
C THR A 40 15.78 2.12 -39.76
N ALA A 41 16.24 2.93 -40.69
CA ALA A 41 17.04 4.13 -40.50
C ALA A 41 16.24 5.36 -40.03
N PHE A 42 16.92 6.21 -39.27
CA PHE A 42 16.50 7.55 -38.88
C PHE A 42 16.58 8.51 -40.07
N THR A 43 15.56 9.37 -40.23
CA THR A 43 15.62 10.54 -41.14
C THR A 43 15.45 11.81 -40.31
N THR A 44 16.55 12.54 -40.15
CA THR A 44 16.64 13.85 -39.50
C THR A 44 16.22 14.92 -40.49
N THR A 45 15.21 15.73 -40.16
CA THR A 45 14.85 16.91 -40.97
C THR A 45 15.28 18.18 -40.24
N THR A 46 16.22 18.88 -40.87
CA THR A 46 16.76 20.18 -40.48
C THR A 46 15.79 21.30 -40.85
N VAL A 47 15.42 22.17 -39.90
CA VAL A 47 14.80 23.47 -40.21
C VAL A 47 15.68 24.58 -39.62
N LYS A 48 16.06 25.51 -40.50
CA LYS A 48 16.94 26.66 -40.33
C LYS A 48 16.22 27.82 -39.60
N PRO A 49 16.94 28.69 -38.85
CA PRO A 49 16.34 29.59 -37.86
C PRO A 49 15.83 30.91 -38.46
N ASN A 50 14.83 31.51 -37.81
CA ASN A 50 14.39 32.88 -38.10
C ASN A 50 14.37 33.76 -36.84
N THR A 51 15.34 34.68 -36.83
CA THR A 51 15.32 36.11 -36.43
C THR A 51 14.38 36.62 -35.33
N THR A 52 15.00 36.87 -34.17
CA THR A 52 15.09 38.12 -33.37
C THR A 52 13.91 39.11 -33.35
N THR A 53 13.39 39.34 -32.14
CA THR A 53 12.86 40.65 -31.71
C THR A 53 13.45 41.01 -30.34
N THR A 54 14.18 42.13 -30.32
CA THR A 54 14.83 42.76 -29.17
C THR A 54 13.80 43.51 -28.31
N ILE A 55 13.77 43.26 -27.00
CA ILE A 55 13.12 44.14 -26.02
C ILE A 55 14.12 44.43 -24.88
N GLN A 56 14.12 45.68 -24.47
CA GLN A 56 15.03 46.45 -23.61
C GLN A 56 15.22 45.91 -22.18
N PRO A 57 16.36 46.18 -21.50
CA PRO A 57 16.68 45.63 -20.18
C PRO A 57 15.94 46.36 -19.06
N SER A 58 15.22 45.59 -18.22
CA SER A 58 14.72 46.05 -16.92
C SER A 58 15.56 45.41 -15.81
N THR A 59 16.20 46.25 -15.00
CA THR A 59 16.98 45.84 -13.81
C THR A 59 16.05 45.40 -12.69
N THR A 60 15.99 44.09 -12.46
CA THR A 60 15.32 43.49 -11.29
C THR A 60 16.35 43.17 -10.22
N VAL A 61 16.14 43.71 -9.02
CA VAL A 61 16.93 43.46 -7.81
C VAL A 61 16.82 42.00 -7.35
N THR A 62 17.98 41.37 -7.12
CA THR A 62 18.15 39.96 -6.70
C THR A 62 17.65 39.72 -5.26
N PRO A 63 16.66 38.82 -5.03
CA PRO A 63 16.38 38.27 -3.72
C PRO A 63 17.40 37.17 -3.35
N ALA A 64 17.72 37.06 -2.06
CA ALA A 64 18.66 36.10 -1.48
C ALA A 64 18.38 34.62 -1.89
N PRO A 65 19.41 33.75 -1.96
CA PRO A 65 19.25 32.37 -2.42
C PRO A 65 18.34 31.58 -1.45
N THR A 66 17.21 31.14 -1.98
CA THR A 66 16.31 30.19 -1.31
C THR A 66 16.89 28.79 -1.48
N SER A 67 17.15 28.11 -0.37
CA SER A 67 17.53 26.69 -0.32
C SER A 67 16.47 25.86 -1.02
N THR A 68 16.74 25.49 -2.27
CA THR A 68 15.85 24.69 -3.10
C THR A 68 16.10 23.23 -2.75
N ASN A 69 15.14 22.60 -2.05
CA ASN A 69 15.14 21.16 -1.86
C ASN A 69 15.17 20.49 -3.25
N ALA A 70 16.06 19.51 -3.42
CA ALA A 70 16.17 18.74 -4.65
C ALA A 70 14.81 18.12 -5.04
N PRO A 71 14.48 18.03 -6.33
CA PRO A 71 13.26 17.35 -6.77
C PRO A 71 13.29 15.89 -6.32
N ILE A 72 12.29 15.48 -5.54
CA ILE A 72 12.06 14.07 -5.20
C ILE A 72 11.84 13.32 -6.54
N PRO A 73 12.55 12.21 -6.79
CA PRO A 73 12.35 11.41 -7.99
C PRO A 73 10.87 11.06 -8.16
N PRO A 74 10.31 11.07 -9.39
CA PRO A 74 8.97 10.56 -9.62
C PRO A 74 8.90 9.13 -9.06
N GLY A 75 8.06 8.93 -8.05
CA GLY A 75 7.78 7.61 -7.51
C GLY A 75 7.25 6.68 -8.62
N PRO A 76 7.27 5.36 -8.41
CA PRO A 76 6.71 4.41 -9.36
C PRO A 76 5.28 4.83 -9.74
N PRO A 77 4.87 4.67 -11.02
CA PRO A 77 3.54 5.07 -11.47
C PRO A 77 2.47 4.37 -10.62
N GLN A 78 1.71 5.16 -9.86
CA GLN A 78 0.59 4.65 -9.06
C GLN A 78 -0.47 4.04 -9.99
N PRO A 79 -1.12 2.92 -9.58
CA PRO A 79 -2.28 2.41 -10.28
C PRO A 79 -3.34 3.50 -10.42
N VAL A 80 -3.95 3.60 -11.61
CA VAL A 80 -4.93 4.66 -11.88
C VAL A 80 -6.22 4.37 -11.08
N ALA A 81 -6.46 5.19 -10.06
CA ALA A 81 -7.60 5.07 -9.16
C ALA A 81 -8.93 5.48 -9.85
N GLY A 82 -10.00 4.74 -9.58
CA GLY A 82 -11.35 5.16 -9.92
C GLY A 82 -11.92 6.14 -8.88
N TYR A 83 -13.06 6.75 -9.21
CA TYR A 83 -13.76 7.69 -8.35
C TYR A 83 -15.26 7.37 -8.37
N TRP A 84 -15.86 7.23 -7.20
CA TRP A 84 -17.22 6.75 -7.02
C TRP A 84 -17.94 7.51 -5.91
N VAL A 85 -19.24 7.65 -6.09
CA VAL A 85 -20.12 8.40 -5.18
C VAL A 85 -21.40 7.62 -4.95
N VAL A 86 -21.95 7.73 -3.75
CA VAL A 86 -23.29 7.21 -3.40
C VAL A 86 -24.12 8.38 -2.93
N HIS A 87 -25.24 8.62 -3.62
CA HIS A 87 -26.18 9.68 -3.32
C HIS A 87 -27.47 9.12 -2.71
N ASP A 88 -28.03 9.87 -1.77
CA ASP A 88 -29.41 9.73 -1.37
C ASP A 88 -30.27 10.68 -2.20
N GLU A 89 -31.04 10.13 -3.12
CA GLU A 89 -31.92 10.92 -4.01
C GLU A 89 -33.04 11.64 -3.24
N HIS A 90 -33.47 11.12 -2.09
CA HIS A 90 -34.58 11.70 -1.32
C HIS A 90 -34.12 12.91 -0.51
N ALA A 91 -32.93 12.79 0.10
CA ALA A 91 -32.34 13.86 0.90
C ALA A 91 -31.47 14.82 0.07
N ASN A 92 -31.17 14.47 -1.18
CA ASN A 92 -30.26 15.20 -2.08
C ASN A 92 -28.88 15.43 -1.43
N ILE A 93 -28.33 14.37 -0.84
CA ILE A 93 -27.01 14.37 -0.19
C ILE A 93 -26.13 13.30 -0.81
N THR A 94 -24.83 13.55 -0.82
CA THR A 94 -23.80 12.54 -1.07
C THR A 94 -23.40 11.94 0.27
N CYS A 95 -23.61 10.65 0.47
CA CYS A 95 -23.31 9.99 1.74
C CYS A 95 -21.96 9.27 1.74
N ILE A 96 -21.51 8.78 0.59
CA ILE A 96 -20.19 8.17 0.41
C ILE A 96 -19.50 8.78 -0.81
N VAL A 97 -18.22 9.11 -0.65
CA VAL A 97 -17.29 9.41 -1.75
C VAL A 97 -16.05 8.54 -1.59
N ALA A 98 -15.58 7.95 -2.68
CA ALA A 98 -14.49 6.99 -2.66
C ALA A 98 -13.58 7.14 -3.88
N ARG A 99 -12.27 7.07 -3.65
CA ARG A 99 -11.25 7.07 -4.68
C ARG A 99 -10.19 6.05 -4.33
N PHE A 100 -9.98 5.04 -5.17
CA PHE A 100 -8.92 4.04 -4.96
C PHE A 100 -8.72 3.18 -6.20
N SER A 101 -7.63 2.41 -6.21
CA SER A 101 -7.43 1.27 -7.11
C SER A 101 -7.39 -0.01 -6.29
N ALA A 102 -7.98 -1.09 -6.80
CA ALA A 102 -7.99 -2.39 -6.13
C ALA A 102 -7.68 -3.54 -7.09
N ALA A 103 -6.98 -4.55 -6.59
CA ALA A 103 -6.71 -5.80 -7.31
C ALA A 103 -6.76 -6.98 -6.35
N PHE A 104 -7.19 -8.13 -6.86
CA PHE A 104 -7.40 -9.35 -6.08
C PHE A 104 -6.78 -10.54 -6.80
N LYS A 105 -6.11 -11.39 -6.04
CA LYS A 105 -5.67 -12.73 -6.45
C LYS A 105 -6.57 -13.75 -5.77
N VAL A 106 -7.43 -14.38 -6.56
CA VAL A 106 -8.51 -15.25 -6.10
C VAL A 106 -8.12 -16.70 -6.36
N PRO A 107 -7.77 -17.49 -5.34
CA PRO A 107 -7.54 -18.92 -5.51
C PRO A 107 -8.83 -19.63 -5.93
N TYR A 108 -8.72 -20.61 -6.82
CA TYR A 108 -9.84 -21.42 -7.30
C TYR A 108 -9.39 -22.84 -7.60
N ILE A 109 -10.34 -23.78 -7.71
CA ILE A 109 -10.06 -25.15 -8.12
C ILE A 109 -10.22 -25.26 -9.64
N LYS A 110 -9.30 -25.97 -10.30
CA LYS A 110 -9.34 -26.27 -11.72
C LYS A 110 -10.04 -27.60 -12.01
N THR A 111 -10.33 -27.88 -13.27
CA THR A 111 -10.90 -29.16 -13.73
C THR A 111 -10.00 -30.37 -13.48
N ASP A 112 -8.68 -30.17 -13.34
CA ASP A 112 -7.71 -31.22 -12.99
C ASP A 112 -7.59 -31.45 -11.47
N GLY A 113 -8.40 -30.75 -10.66
CA GLY A 113 -8.38 -30.80 -9.21
C GLY A 113 -7.28 -29.97 -8.54
N GLN A 114 -6.42 -29.31 -9.31
CA GLN A 114 -5.35 -28.48 -8.77
C GLN A 114 -5.83 -27.06 -8.44
N ALA A 115 -5.13 -26.39 -7.54
CA ALA A 115 -5.37 -24.98 -7.26
C ALA A 115 -4.82 -24.08 -8.38
N GLY A 116 -5.65 -23.15 -8.84
CA GLY A 116 -5.28 -22.00 -9.67
C GLY A 116 -5.39 -20.70 -8.89
N ASN A 117 -4.85 -19.62 -9.45
CA ASN A 117 -5.04 -18.26 -8.95
C ASN A 117 -5.52 -17.38 -10.09
N GLY A 118 -6.73 -16.84 -9.94
CA GLY A 118 -7.32 -15.92 -10.89
C GLY A 118 -7.04 -14.49 -10.48
N SER A 119 -7.04 -13.57 -11.44
CA SER A 119 -6.80 -12.16 -11.18
C SER A 119 -8.06 -11.35 -11.46
N VAL A 120 -8.45 -10.53 -10.49
CA VAL A 120 -9.58 -9.62 -10.59
C VAL A 120 -9.08 -8.23 -10.29
N VAL A 121 -9.04 -7.36 -11.29
CA VAL A 121 -8.67 -5.94 -11.14
C VAL A 121 -9.94 -5.10 -11.19
N LEU A 122 -10.09 -4.14 -10.28
CA LEU A 122 -11.20 -3.20 -10.26
C LEU A 122 -11.11 -2.25 -11.46
N ASN A 123 -12.19 -2.16 -12.23
CA ASN A 123 -12.30 -1.23 -13.34
C ASN A 123 -12.68 0.16 -12.82
N GLN A 124 -12.01 1.22 -13.30
CA GLN A 124 -12.33 2.61 -12.94
C GLN A 124 -13.77 3.00 -13.32
N ASN A 125 -14.33 2.38 -14.37
CA ASN A 125 -15.70 2.60 -14.82
C ASN A 125 -16.71 1.69 -14.11
N ALA A 126 -16.35 1.10 -12.96
CA ALA A 126 -17.30 0.34 -12.16
C ALA A 126 -18.53 1.20 -11.81
N THR A 127 -19.71 0.60 -11.87
CA THR A 127 -20.93 1.26 -11.44
C THR A 127 -21.00 1.22 -9.92
N ALA A 128 -21.15 2.39 -9.30
CA ALA A 128 -21.35 2.51 -7.86
C ALA A 128 -22.84 2.54 -7.52
N THR A 129 -23.22 1.76 -6.53
CA THR A 129 -24.54 1.76 -5.90
C THR A 129 -24.37 1.66 -4.39
N GLY A 130 -25.40 1.95 -3.62
CA GLY A 130 -25.27 1.87 -2.17
C GLY A 130 -26.51 2.31 -1.41
N THR A 131 -26.36 2.36 -0.09
CA THR A 131 -27.40 2.83 0.84
C THR A 131 -26.83 3.88 1.78
N CYS A 132 -27.58 4.96 1.99
CA CYS A 132 -27.23 6.07 2.88
C CYS A 132 -27.96 5.94 4.22
N GLY A 133 -27.81 4.80 4.91
CA GLY A 133 -28.41 4.63 6.23
C GLY A 133 -27.75 5.49 7.32
N GLU A 134 -28.47 5.69 8.41
CA GLU A 134 -27.99 6.49 9.54
C GLU A 134 -26.91 5.76 10.36
N VAL A 135 -27.09 4.45 10.57
CA VAL A 135 -26.18 3.60 11.35
C VAL A 135 -25.22 2.84 10.43
N GLU A 136 -25.72 2.36 9.31
CA GLU A 136 -24.93 1.58 8.35
C GLU A 136 -25.10 2.14 6.94
N GLN A 137 -24.00 2.18 6.20
CA GLN A 137 -23.98 2.59 4.80
C GLN A 137 -23.24 1.56 3.97
N THR A 138 -23.60 1.46 2.69
CA THR A 138 -22.98 0.51 1.78
C THR A 138 -22.46 1.22 0.53
N LEU A 139 -21.26 0.82 0.09
CA LEU A 139 -20.73 1.12 -1.23
C LEU A 139 -20.54 -0.21 -1.95
N THR A 140 -21.27 -0.42 -3.04
CA THR A 140 -21.15 -1.58 -3.92
C THR A 140 -20.66 -1.13 -5.29
N LEU A 141 -19.51 -1.66 -5.70
CA LEU A 141 -18.91 -1.44 -7.00
C LEU A 141 -19.12 -2.69 -7.86
N LYS A 142 -19.71 -2.50 -9.04
CA LYS A 142 -20.01 -3.56 -10.00
C LYS A 142 -19.28 -3.32 -11.31
N TRP A 143 -18.51 -4.30 -11.79
CA TRP A 143 -17.78 -4.17 -13.04
C TRP A 143 -17.55 -5.49 -13.76
N TYR A 144 -17.35 -5.42 -15.07
CA TYR A 144 -17.00 -6.57 -15.88
C TYR A 144 -15.49 -6.58 -16.15
N GLN A 145 -14.86 -7.76 -16.11
CA GLN A 145 -13.52 -7.92 -16.65
C GLN A 145 -13.57 -7.74 -18.17
N VAL A 146 -12.55 -7.09 -18.70
CA VAL A 146 -12.35 -6.94 -20.14
C VAL A 146 -10.93 -7.37 -20.44
N ALA A 147 -10.79 -8.45 -21.20
CA ALA A 147 -9.52 -8.91 -21.72
C ALA A 147 -9.58 -8.89 -23.24
N GLU A 148 -8.59 -8.25 -23.86
CA GLU A 148 -8.47 -8.19 -25.33
C GLU A 148 -9.74 -7.65 -26.03
N GLY A 149 -10.48 -6.76 -25.36
CA GLY A 149 -11.73 -6.18 -25.87
C GLY A 149 -12.96 -7.08 -25.70
N ILE A 150 -12.80 -8.27 -25.12
CA ILE A 150 -13.90 -9.19 -24.82
C ILE A 150 -14.31 -9.01 -23.37
N GLN A 151 -15.58 -8.62 -23.18
CA GLN A 151 -16.18 -8.45 -21.86
C GLN A 151 -16.62 -9.80 -21.29
N ALA A 152 -16.30 -10.05 -20.02
CA ALA A 152 -16.78 -11.22 -19.29
C ALA A 152 -18.32 -11.23 -19.21
N PRO A 153 -18.97 -12.40 -19.18
CA PRO A 153 -20.43 -12.50 -19.21
C PRO A 153 -21.09 -12.04 -17.89
N LYS A 154 -20.36 -12.14 -16.77
CA LYS A 154 -20.84 -11.78 -15.43
C LYS A 154 -19.94 -10.71 -14.80
N PRO A 155 -20.53 -9.76 -14.05
CA PRO A 155 -19.77 -8.70 -13.39
C PRO A 155 -19.29 -9.13 -12.01
N ASN A 156 -18.07 -8.77 -11.66
CA ASN A 156 -17.59 -8.81 -10.28
C ASN A 156 -18.28 -7.74 -9.43
N ILE A 157 -18.37 -8.01 -8.13
CA ILE A 157 -19.01 -7.12 -7.16
C ILE A 157 -18.07 -6.98 -5.96
N LEU A 158 -17.78 -5.74 -5.57
CA LEU A 158 -17.01 -5.39 -4.38
C LEU A 158 -17.88 -4.50 -3.48
N THR A 159 -18.15 -4.95 -2.28
CA THR A 159 -19.00 -4.23 -1.33
C THR A 159 -18.21 -3.87 -0.08
N PHE A 160 -18.26 -2.58 0.29
CA PHE A 160 -17.82 -2.08 1.59
C PHE A 160 -19.06 -1.78 2.42
N THR A 161 -19.11 -2.28 3.64
CA THR A 161 -20.15 -1.91 4.60
C THR A 161 -19.54 -1.08 5.71
N PHE A 162 -20.03 0.15 5.85
CA PHE A 162 -19.59 1.09 6.87
C PHE A 162 -20.54 1.11 8.06
N THR A 163 -19.97 1.28 9.24
CA THR A 163 -20.71 1.59 10.47
C THR A 163 -20.02 2.77 11.17
N LYS A 164 -20.71 3.37 12.13
CA LYS A 164 -20.15 4.47 12.94
C LYS A 164 -20.29 4.19 14.43
N ASN A 165 -19.28 4.60 15.17
CA ASN A 165 -19.30 4.68 16.62
C ASN A 165 -19.65 6.11 17.04
N ILE A 166 -20.91 6.32 17.42
CA ILE A 166 -21.45 7.64 17.80
C ILE A 166 -20.73 8.20 19.04
N SER A 167 -20.24 7.35 19.94
CA SER A 167 -19.58 7.81 21.17
C SER A 167 -18.24 8.49 20.92
N ASN A 168 -17.54 8.12 19.84
CA ASN A 168 -16.20 8.62 19.51
C ASN A 168 -16.16 9.41 18.20
N ASP A 169 -17.32 9.64 17.56
CA ASP A 169 -17.43 10.29 16.24
C ASP A 169 -16.52 9.67 15.17
N ILE A 170 -16.36 8.35 15.16
CA ILE A 170 -15.53 7.61 14.19
C ILE A 170 -16.41 6.72 13.34
N TYR A 171 -16.16 6.67 12.04
CA TYR A 171 -16.69 5.65 11.15
C TYR A 171 -15.58 4.73 10.64
N TYR A 172 -15.96 3.52 10.25
CA TYR A 172 -15.05 2.53 9.68
C TYR A 172 -15.84 1.53 8.84
N ALA A 173 -15.16 0.86 7.91
CA ALA A 173 -15.71 -0.31 7.23
C ALA A 173 -15.67 -1.50 8.22
N LYS A 174 -16.83 -2.12 8.46
CA LYS A 174 -16.96 -3.35 9.27
C LYS A 174 -16.79 -4.62 8.44
N SER A 175 -17.02 -4.52 7.12
CA SER A 175 -16.81 -5.63 6.21
C SER A 175 -16.42 -5.16 4.80
N ILE A 176 -15.62 -5.99 4.15
CA ILE A 176 -15.28 -5.90 2.74
C ILE A 176 -15.61 -7.25 2.12
N GLU A 177 -16.45 -7.27 1.08
CA GLU A 177 -16.92 -8.48 0.42
C GLU A 177 -16.62 -8.42 -1.07
N LEU A 178 -16.02 -9.47 -1.59
CA LEU A 178 -15.75 -9.66 -3.01
C LEU A 178 -16.54 -10.87 -3.52
N MET A 179 -17.39 -10.65 -4.52
CA MET A 179 -17.95 -11.71 -5.36
C MET A 179 -17.19 -11.69 -6.70
N ALA A 180 -16.25 -12.63 -6.85
CA ALA A 180 -15.50 -12.82 -8.08
C ALA A 180 -16.23 -13.83 -8.98
N TYR A 181 -16.50 -13.46 -10.22
CA TYR A 181 -17.13 -14.34 -11.20
C TYR A 181 -16.07 -14.89 -12.16
N PRO A 182 -15.73 -16.19 -12.09
CA PRO A 182 -14.73 -16.79 -12.95
C PRO A 182 -15.07 -16.65 -14.44
N ASP A 183 -14.11 -16.17 -15.23
CA ASP A 183 -14.18 -16.14 -16.69
C ASP A 183 -13.09 -17.03 -17.32
N LEU A 184 -13.20 -17.31 -18.62
CA LEU A 184 -12.30 -18.23 -19.31
C LEU A 184 -10.86 -17.73 -19.44
N ILE A 185 -10.61 -16.43 -19.26
CA ILE A 185 -9.32 -15.80 -19.50
C ILE A 185 -8.54 -15.66 -18.19
N TYR A 186 -9.15 -15.07 -17.17
CA TYR A 186 -8.53 -14.86 -15.87
C TYR A 186 -8.67 -16.07 -14.94
N PHE A 187 -9.61 -16.99 -15.23
CA PHE A 187 -9.84 -18.22 -14.47
C PHE A 187 -9.91 -19.46 -15.38
N PRO A 188 -8.82 -19.77 -16.13
CA PRO A 188 -8.81 -20.87 -17.07
C PRO A 188 -9.07 -22.22 -16.36
N ASN A 189 -9.99 -23.01 -16.93
CA ASN A 189 -10.39 -24.31 -16.43
C ASN A 189 -10.96 -24.31 -15.00
N ALA A 190 -11.60 -23.22 -14.54
CA ALA A 190 -12.24 -23.20 -13.23
C ALA A 190 -13.40 -24.20 -13.12
N THR A 191 -13.50 -24.92 -12.00
CA THR A 191 -14.61 -25.85 -11.71
C THR A 191 -15.83 -25.16 -11.09
N THR A 192 -15.69 -23.95 -10.55
CA THR A 192 -16.78 -23.15 -9.97
C THR A 192 -17.44 -22.28 -11.05
N PRO A 193 -18.68 -22.59 -11.49
CA PRO A 193 -19.29 -21.91 -12.63
C PRO A 193 -20.05 -20.63 -12.27
N ASP A 194 -20.25 -20.36 -10.97
CA ASP A 194 -21.05 -19.22 -10.53
C ASP A 194 -20.20 -18.07 -10.00
N TYR A 195 -19.89 -18.05 -8.71
CA TYR A 195 -19.02 -17.04 -8.11
C TYR A 195 -18.19 -17.63 -6.97
N ILE A 196 -17.11 -16.92 -6.64
CA ILE A 196 -16.27 -17.15 -5.47
C ILE A 196 -16.50 -15.95 -4.55
N GLU A 197 -17.02 -16.22 -3.37
CA GLU A 197 -17.29 -15.21 -2.35
C GLU A 197 -16.12 -15.14 -1.37
N SER A 198 -15.59 -13.96 -1.15
CA SER A 198 -14.57 -13.70 -0.14
C SER A 198 -15.04 -12.57 0.78
N VAL A 199 -15.08 -12.83 2.08
CA VAL A 199 -15.60 -11.87 3.07
C VAL A 199 -14.50 -11.60 4.09
N LEU A 200 -14.07 -10.35 4.16
CA LEU A 200 -13.23 -9.86 5.24
C LEU A 200 -14.10 -9.08 6.22
N SER A 201 -14.34 -9.69 7.36
CA SER A 201 -15.01 -9.07 8.50
C SER A 201 -14.32 -9.57 9.77
N ASP A 202 -13.88 -8.67 10.63
CA ASP A 202 -13.35 -9.01 11.94
C ASP A 202 -13.98 -8.07 12.96
N SER A 203 -14.59 -8.64 14.00
CA SER A 203 -15.22 -7.86 15.08
C SER A 203 -14.23 -6.99 15.85
N TYR A 204 -12.93 -7.21 15.68
CA TYR A 204 -11.86 -6.50 16.35
C TYR A 204 -11.06 -5.57 15.44
N LEU A 205 -11.35 -5.53 14.13
CA LEU A 205 -10.64 -4.67 13.18
C LEU A 205 -11.60 -3.66 12.55
N ASP A 206 -11.33 -2.39 12.83
CA ASP A 206 -11.97 -1.26 12.18
C ASP A 206 -11.20 -0.95 10.89
N PHE A 207 -11.76 -1.27 9.72
CA PHE A 207 -11.09 -1.00 8.44
C PHE A 207 -11.27 0.47 8.05
N PHE A 208 -10.16 1.14 7.69
CA PHE A 208 -10.16 2.53 7.21
C PHE A 208 -10.85 3.52 8.17
N PRO A 209 -10.49 3.53 9.46
CA PRO A 209 -11.17 4.37 10.44
C PRO A 209 -10.84 5.85 10.21
N ALA A 210 -11.84 6.72 10.31
CA ALA A 210 -11.65 8.17 10.33
C ALA A 210 -12.77 8.84 11.12
N HIS A 211 -12.55 10.08 11.56
CA HIS A 211 -13.58 10.84 12.24
C HIS A 211 -14.68 11.27 11.26
N LEU A 212 -15.91 11.44 11.77
CA LEU A 212 -17.01 12.00 11.00
C LEU A 212 -16.61 13.38 10.44
N ASN A 213 -17.04 13.68 9.21
CA ASN A 213 -16.65 14.84 8.39
C ASN A 213 -15.21 14.83 7.83
N ASN A 214 -14.36 13.88 8.25
CA ASN A 214 -13.05 13.66 7.66
C ASN A 214 -13.08 12.49 6.68
N SER A 215 -12.09 12.39 5.80
CA SER A 215 -11.86 11.26 4.91
C SER A 215 -10.65 10.47 5.38
N TYR A 216 -10.72 9.15 5.36
CA TYR A 216 -9.54 8.29 5.49
C TYR A 216 -8.73 8.34 4.19
N ALA A 217 -7.41 8.52 4.27
CA ALA A 217 -6.52 8.46 3.12
C ALA A 217 -5.29 7.57 3.36
N CYS A 218 -4.93 6.78 2.37
CA CYS A 218 -3.74 5.93 2.39
C CYS A 218 -3.17 5.79 0.98
N ARG A 219 -2.02 6.39 0.72
CA ARG A 219 -1.35 6.26 -0.60
C ARG A 219 -0.62 4.93 -0.72
N SER A 220 -0.05 4.46 0.39
CA SER A 220 0.62 3.17 0.51
C SER A 220 -0.33 2.01 0.20
N GLU A 221 0.23 0.92 -0.34
CA GLU A 221 -0.51 -0.29 -0.64
C GLU A 221 -0.97 -0.98 0.64
N GLN A 222 -2.27 -1.28 0.70
CA GLN A 222 -2.92 -2.00 1.78
C GLN A 222 -3.26 -3.40 1.29
N ILE A 223 -2.61 -4.40 1.89
CA ILE A 223 -2.79 -5.81 1.52
C ILE A 223 -3.64 -6.49 2.58
N PHE A 224 -4.60 -7.29 2.15
CA PHE A 224 -5.50 -8.02 3.03
C PHE A 224 -5.77 -9.42 2.52
N ASN A 225 -5.95 -10.36 3.45
CA ASN A 225 -6.30 -11.75 3.18
C ASN A 225 -7.78 -11.92 3.51
N MET A 226 -8.61 -12.14 2.49
CA MET A 226 -10.05 -12.32 2.62
C MET A 226 -10.39 -13.81 2.62
N PRO A 227 -10.93 -14.36 3.72
CA PRO A 227 -11.41 -15.74 3.75
C PRO A 227 -12.46 -15.98 2.67
N GLN A 228 -12.27 -17.06 1.91
CA GLN A 228 -13.30 -17.52 0.99
C GLN A 228 -14.39 -18.28 1.74
N VAL A 229 -15.65 -17.96 1.43
CA VAL A 229 -16.80 -18.61 2.06
C VAL A 229 -16.85 -20.07 1.62
N ASN A 230 -17.10 -20.97 2.56
CA ASN A 230 -17.19 -22.42 2.33
C ASN A 230 -15.92 -23.10 1.77
N THR A 231 -14.76 -22.45 1.86
CA THR A 231 -13.48 -23.07 1.49
C THR A 231 -12.39 -22.80 2.54
N GLY A 232 -11.23 -23.44 2.41
CA GLY A 232 -10.04 -23.15 3.22
C GLY A 232 -9.10 -22.11 2.59
N TYR A 233 -9.49 -21.50 1.48
CA TYR A 233 -8.65 -20.58 0.72
C TYR A 233 -8.80 -19.12 1.16
N GLN A 234 -7.82 -18.30 0.77
CA GLN A 234 -7.74 -16.90 1.11
C GLN A 234 -7.49 -16.09 -0.15
N THR A 235 -8.40 -15.17 -0.47
CA THR A 235 -8.22 -14.21 -1.56
C THR A 235 -7.30 -13.10 -1.08
N HIS A 236 -6.20 -12.87 -1.79
CA HIS A 236 -5.29 -11.77 -1.50
C HIS A 236 -5.76 -10.51 -2.23
N GLY A 237 -6.27 -9.54 -1.48
CA GLY A 237 -6.64 -8.23 -2.01
C GLY A 237 -5.57 -7.18 -1.73
N SER A 238 -5.48 -6.21 -2.63
CA SER A 238 -4.63 -5.03 -2.52
C SER A 238 -5.44 -3.79 -2.89
N ILE A 239 -5.37 -2.76 -2.05
CA ILE A 239 -5.94 -1.43 -2.31
C ILE A 239 -4.80 -0.41 -2.26
N THR A 240 -4.77 0.51 -3.21
CA THR A 240 -3.72 1.54 -3.35
C THR A 240 -4.33 2.91 -3.63
N GLY A 241 -3.67 3.97 -3.17
CA GLY A 241 -4.10 5.35 -3.45
C GLY A 241 -5.50 5.64 -2.92
N MET A 242 -5.84 5.08 -1.77
CA MET A 242 -7.18 5.14 -1.20
C MET A 242 -7.46 6.49 -0.56
N GLN A 243 -8.62 7.04 -0.85
CA GLN A 243 -9.26 8.08 -0.07
C GLN A 243 -10.76 7.79 -0.02
N ILE A 244 -11.34 7.66 1.17
CA ILE A 244 -12.76 7.32 1.32
C ILE A 244 -13.38 8.11 2.46
N GLN A 245 -14.63 8.49 2.25
CA GLN A 245 -15.44 9.13 3.27
C GLN A 245 -16.87 8.62 3.23
N ALA A 246 -17.33 8.10 4.36
CA ALA A 246 -18.71 7.67 4.57
C ALA A 246 -19.42 8.60 5.57
N PHE A 247 -20.74 8.43 5.71
CA PHE A 247 -21.61 9.21 6.59
C PHE A 247 -21.57 10.71 6.33
N ARG A 248 -21.33 11.10 5.08
CA ARG A 248 -21.45 12.49 4.65
C ARG A 248 -22.91 12.91 4.65
N ASN A 249 -23.11 14.21 4.87
CA ASN A 249 -24.42 14.84 4.88
C ASN A 249 -24.39 16.19 4.13
N THR A 250 -23.61 16.25 3.06
CA THR A 250 -23.46 17.42 2.19
C THR A 250 -23.89 17.08 0.77
N GLY A 251 -24.30 18.09 -0.01
CA GLY A 251 -24.71 17.91 -1.41
C GLY A 251 -23.54 17.84 -2.40
N ASP A 252 -22.33 18.20 -1.98
CA ASP A 252 -21.13 18.13 -2.80
C ASP A 252 -20.44 16.76 -2.73
N GLU A 253 -19.54 16.51 -3.68
CA GLU A 253 -18.76 15.27 -3.78
C GLU A 253 -17.30 15.45 -3.30
N GLU A 254 -16.98 16.57 -2.64
CA GLU A 254 -15.61 16.90 -2.24
C GLU A 254 -15.23 16.26 -0.92
N PHE A 255 -14.12 15.53 -0.86
CA PHE A 255 -13.63 14.97 0.40
C PHE A 255 -13.44 16.04 1.49
N GLY A 256 -13.76 15.67 2.72
CA GLY A 256 -13.41 16.44 3.92
C GLY A 256 -11.91 16.39 4.23
N ALA A 257 -11.54 16.81 5.44
CA ALA A 257 -10.13 16.80 5.85
C ALA A 257 -9.56 15.36 5.84
N SER A 258 -8.34 15.21 5.36
CA SER A 258 -7.71 13.90 5.17
C SER A 258 -7.00 13.40 6.43
N GLU A 259 -7.38 12.22 6.92
CA GLU A 259 -6.68 11.47 7.96
C GLU A 259 -5.83 10.37 7.32
N ASN A 260 -4.51 10.53 7.40
CA ASN A 260 -3.59 9.62 6.73
C ASN A 260 -3.37 8.34 7.53
N CYS A 261 -3.22 7.22 6.82
CA CYS A 261 -2.88 5.93 7.42
C CYS A 261 -1.46 5.90 7.99
N SER A 262 -1.21 4.94 8.89
CA SER A 262 0.12 4.67 9.43
C SER A 262 1.14 4.27 8.36
N GLY A 263 0.69 3.62 7.28
CA GLY A 263 1.54 3.22 6.16
C GLY A 263 2.09 4.38 5.33
N ASP A 264 1.50 5.57 5.42
CA ASP A 264 2.00 6.80 4.78
C ASP A 264 2.96 7.57 5.70
N THR A 265 2.96 7.26 6.99
CA THR A 265 3.93 7.82 7.93
C THR A 265 5.22 7.05 7.72
N ALA A 266 6.23 7.68 7.12
CA ALA A 266 7.57 7.13 7.10
C ALA A 266 7.90 6.68 8.52
N THR A 267 8.24 5.41 8.72
CA THR A 267 8.66 4.89 10.02
C THR A 267 9.63 5.89 10.61
N SER A 268 9.24 6.46 11.75
CA SER A 268 9.95 7.55 12.41
C SER A 268 11.31 7.04 12.91
N ASP A 269 12.24 6.81 11.99
CA ASP A 269 13.66 6.59 12.23
C ASP A 269 14.27 7.78 12.98
N ILE A 270 13.52 8.88 13.10
CA ILE A 270 13.82 10.03 13.93
C ILE A 270 14.23 9.65 15.35
N VAL A 271 13.62 8.61 15.96
CA VAL A 271 13.97 8.17 17.31
C VAL A 271 15.33 7.48 17.33
N PRO A 272 15.57 6.39 16.58
CA PRO A 272 16.89 5.77 16.54
C PRO A 272 18.00 6.69 16.01
N ILE A 273 17.71 7.59 15.06
CA ILE A 273 18.66 8.60 14.57
C ILE A 273 19.00 9.61 15.67
N ALA A 274 18.00 10.14 16.39
CA ALA A 274 18.24 11.08 17.50
C ALA A 274 19.07 10.44 18.61
N VAL A 275 18.77 9.18 18.98
CA VAL A 275 19.57 8.42 19.95
C VAL A 275 21.01 8.24 19.44
N GLY A 276 21.19 7.90 18.17
CA GLY A 276 22.51 7.77 17.54
C GLY A 276 23.33 9.07 17.60
N CYS A 277 22.72 10.21 17.24
CA CYS A 277 23.39 11.52 17.30
C CYS A 277 23.77 11.93 18.73
N ALA A 278 22.90 11.68 19.72
CA ALA A 278 23.17 11.99 21.11
C ALA A 278 24.37 11.20 21.66
N LEU A 279 24.44 9.89 21.34
CA LEU A 279 25.55 9.04 21.75
C LEU A 279 26.87 9.46 21.09
N ALA A 280 26.85 9.79 19.79
CA ALA A 280 28.04 10.25 19.08
C ALA A 280 28.58 11.57 19.66
N ALA A 281 27.72 12.55 19.94
CA ALA A 281 28.11 13.82 20.54
C ALA A 281 28.77 13.63 21.92
N LEU A 282 28.21 12.75 22.76
CA LEU A 282 28.76 12.43 24.08
C LEU A 282 30.18 11.86 23.95
N VAL A 283 30.39 10.89 23.06
CA VAL A 283 31.71 10.28 22.82
C VAL A 283 32.73 11.34 22.40
N VAL A 284 32.37 12.24 21.48
CA VAL A 284 33.26 13.32 21.04
C VAL A 284 33.63 14.25 22.19
N ILE A 285 32.68 14.64 23.05
CA ILE A 285 32.94 15.48 24.22
C ILE A 285 33.91 14.78 25.19
N VAL A 286 33.70 13.49 25.46
CA VAL A 286 34.57 12.70 26.33
C VAL A 286 35.99 12.60 25.76
N LEU A 287 36.13 12.39 24.44
CA LEU A 287 37.43 12.35 23.79
C LEU A 287 38.17 13.69 23.85
N ILE A 288 37.47 14.81 23.61
CA ILE A 288 38.06 16.14 23.75
C ILE A 288 38.52 16.38 25.20
N ALA A 289 37.66 16.09 26.17
CA ALA A 289 38.01 16.22 27.59
C ALA A 289 39.21 15.35 27.97
N TYR A 290 39.28 14.12 27.46
CA TYR A 290 40.41 13.22 27.66
C TYR A 290 41.70 13.76 27.05
N LEU A 291 41.67 14.28 25.81
CA LEU A 291 42.85 14.83 25.15
C LEU A 291 43.36 16.11 25.84
N VAL A 292 42.47 16.97 26.32
CA VAL A 292 42.85 18.16 27.11
C VAL A 292 43.42 17.74 28.48
N GLY A 293 42.81 16.77 29.15
CA GLY A 293 43.33 16.20 30.39
C GLY A 293 44.72 15.57 30.20
N ARG A 294 44.88 14.76 29.16
CA ARG A 294 46.14 14.08 28.82
C ARG A 294 47.24 15.06 28.42
N SER A 295 46.93 16.07 27.61
CA SER A 295 47.92 17.09 27.21
C SER A 295 48.39 17.92 28.40
N ARG A 296 47.48 18.25 29.33
CA ARG A 296 47.84 18.92 30.59
C ARG A 296 48.68 18.02 31.49
N SER A 297 48.35 16.74 31.64
CA SER A 297 49.15 15.78 32.43
C SER A 297 50.52 15.52 31.81
N ALA A 298 50.62 15.41 30.48
CA ALA A 298 51.89 15.27 29.76
C ALA A 298 52.77 16.53 29.86
N SER A 299 52.17 17.73 29.84
CA SER A 299 52.91 18.98 30.05
C SER A 299 53.51 19.10 31.45
N ARG A 300 52.86 18.51 32.48
CA ARG A 300 53.38 18.49 33.86
C ARG A 300 54.54 17.50 34.05
N GLN A 301 54.68 16.48 33.21
CA GLN A 301 55.78 15.50 33.32
C GLN A 301 57.11 15.97 32.71
N ARG A 302 57.14 17.07 31.93
CA ARG A 302 58.39 17.67 31.41
C ARG A 302 59.12 18.59 32.42
N GLY A 303 58.54 18.83 33.61
CA GLY A 303 59.12 19.70 34.64
C GLY A 303 60.11 19.05 35.61
N TYR A 304 60.40 17.74 35.47
CA TYR A 304 61.31 17.00 36.36
C TYR A 304 62.51 16.35 35.61
N GLN A 305 63.02 17.02 34.56
CA GLN A 305 64.37 16.76 34.03
C GLN A 305 65.18 18.05 33.97
N SER A 306 65.37 18.67 35.14
CA SER A 306 66.40 19.67 35.36
C SER A 306 66.86 19.66 36.81
N VAL A 307 67.50 18.55 37.22
CA VAL A 307 68.64 18.52 38.17
C VAL A 307 69.49 17.31 37.79
#